data_AF-A0A521LDL7-F1
#
_entry.id   AF-A0A521LDL7-F1
#
_cell.length_a   1.000
_cell.length_b   1.000
_cell.length_c   1.000
_cell.angle_alpha   90.00
_cell.angle_beta   90.00
_cell.angle_gamma   90.00
#
_symmetry.space_group_name_H-M   'P 1'
#
loop_
_entity.id
_entity.type
_entity.pdbx_description
1 polymer ?
#
loop_
_entity_poly.entity_id
_entity_poly.type
_entity_poly.pdbx_seq_one_letter_code
_entity_poly.pdbx_strand_id
1 'polypeptide(L)'
;MASRKNRSGKANRRSPKAPASLFERFQTRLNAAVTWLGSRRLLAIVAAVIVLFAGSLVGGYWLAQKLDSRDGDRIVRDTLEDMRRGAQSGAVPETRYARIEDLPEFPKYSEAEPGKPRATLEERARPAKPQQVAAAATAEQAWRRYAVPFRDLNSKPLVAIVIDDVGLDRLRSKRAWELPGPMTMAFLPYAKDLGEQARAARARGHELMLHLPMQPNGS
;
A
#
# COMPACT_ATOMS: atom_id res chain seq x y z
N MET A 1 -55.60 46.76 85.34
CA MET A 1 -54.97 45.42 85.37
C MET A 1 -54.89 44.90 83.94
N ALA A 2 -53.68 44.80 83.39
CA ALA A 2 -53.43 44.53 81.98
C ALA A 2 -53.31 43.01 81.70
N SER A 3 -54.04 42.53 80.68
CA SER A 3 -54.02 41.15 80.21
C SER A 3 -52.89 40.94 79.19
N ARG A 4 -52.00 39.97 79.46
CA ARG A 4 -50.83 39.62 78.64
C ARG A 4 -51.25 38.88 77.36
N LYS A 5 -50.89 39.42 76.19
CA LYS A 5 -50.94 38.74 74.90
C LYS A 5 -49.57 38.09 74.61
N ASN A 6 -49.56 36.78 74.40
CA ASN A 6 -48.38 35.98 74.07
C ASN A 6 -47.81 36.36 72.70
N ARG A 7 -46.52 36.72 72.64
CA ARG A 7 -45.72 36.83 71.41
C ARG A 7 -45.10 35.46 71.10
N SER A 8 -45.52 34.85 70.00
CA SER A 8 -44.87 33.68 69.39
C SER A 8 -43.59 34.11 68.67
N GLY A 9 -42.44 33.67 69.17
CA GLY A 9 -41.15 33.83 68.51
C GLY A 9 -40.90 32.70 67.51
N LYS A 10 -41.00 32.99 66.21
CA LYS A 10 -40.51 32.09 65.16
C LYS A 10 -38.98 32.21 65.08
N ALA A 11 -38.28 31.17 65.53
CA ALA A 11 -36.83 31.05 65.37
C ALA A 11 -36.50 30.69 63.90
N ASN A 12 -35.75 31.56 63.23
CA ASN A 12 -35.26 31.37 61.86
C ASN A 12 -33.91 30.64 61.90
N ARG A 13 -33.91 29.31 61.82
CA ARG A 13 -32.67 28.51 61.68
C ARG A 13 -32.25 28.47 60.20
N ARG A 14 -31.24 29.26 59.84
CA ARG A 14 -30.53 29.16 58.55
C ARG A 14 -29.76 27.83 58.51
N SER A 15 -30.09 26.97 57.55
CA SER A 15 -29.36 25.76 57.22
C SER A 15 -27.99 26.08 56.58
N PRO A 16 -26.93 25.28 56.81
CA PRO A 16 -25.63 25.47 56.17
C PRO A 16 -25.69 25.11 54.68
N LYS A 17 -25.11 25.95 53.82
CA LYS A 17 -24.98 25.69 52.37
C LYS A 17 -24.07 24.48 52.11
N ALA A 18 -24.53 23.57 51.25
CA ALA A 18 -23.75 22.43 50.79
C ALA A 18 -22.50 22.86 49.99
N PRO A 19 -21.40 22.07 49.99
CA PRO A 19 -20.20 22.41 49.22
C PRO A 19 -20.47 22.35 47.72
N ALA A 20 -19.98 23.36 47.00
CA ALA A 20 -20.10 23.49 45.56
C ALA A 20 -19.60 22.22 44.84
N SER A 21 -20.39 21.72 43.91
CA SER A 21 -20.09 20.49 43.17
C SER A 21 -18.86 20.67 42.27
N LEU A 22 -18.15 19.59 41.97
CA LEU A 22 -17.02 19.60 41.01
C LEU A 22 -17.40 20.24 39.66
N PHE A 23 -18.66 20.09 39.26
CA PHE A 23 -19.19 20.66 38.02
C PHE A 23 -19.32 22.18 38.10
N GLU A 24 -19.74 22.74 39.24
CA GLU A 24 -19.79 24.20 39.44
C GLU A 24 -18.39 24.82 39.47
N ARG A 25 -17.40 24.11 40.02
CA ARG A 25 -15.99 24.52 39.99
C ARG A 25 -15.41 24.50 38.58
N PHE A 26 -15.83 23.52 37.77
CA PHE A 26 -15.46 23.45 36.36
C PHE A 26 -16.09 24.58 35.55
N GLN A 27 -17.38 24.86 35.77
CA GLN A 27 -18.08 25.97 35.12
C GLN A 27 -17.49 27.34 35.48
N THR A 28 -17.08 27.55 36.73
CA THR A 28 -16.42 28.82 37.12
C THR A 28 -15.06 28.99 36.45
N ARG A 29 -14.30 27.90 36.27
CA ARG A 29 -13.03 27.95 35.53
C ARG A 29 -13.21 28.19 34.04
N LEU A 30 -14.24 27.62 33.42
CA LEU A 30 -14.58 27.92 32.02
C LEU A 30 -15.00 29.38 31.85
N ASN A 31 -15.87 29.90 32.72
CA ASN A 31 -16.31 31.29 32.63
C ASN A 31 -15.17 32.29 32.89
N ALA A 32 -14.23 31.95 33.77
CA ALA A 32 -13.00 32.75 33.99
C ALA A 32 -12.08 32.73 32.76
N ALA A 33 -11.94 31.57 32.09
CA ALA A 33 -11.16 31.47 30.86
C ALA A 33 -11.80 32.26 29.70
N VAL A 34 -13.13 32.23 29.57
CA VAL A 34 -13.88 32.97 28.54
C VAL A 34 -13.79 34.49 28.75
N THR A 35 -13.83 34.96 30.00
CA THR A 35 -13.70 36.40 30.32
C THR A 35 -12.26 36.89 30.17
N TRP A 36 -11.25 36.08 30.51
CA TRP A 36 -9.84 36.36 30.20
C TRP A 36 -9.57 36.43 28.69
N LEU A 37 -10.22 35.57 27.91
CA LEU A 37 -10.15 35.57 26.45
C LEU A 37 -10.78 36.84 25.83
N GLY A 38 -11.77 37.44 26.51
CA GLY A 38 -12.40 38.70 26.13
C GLY A 38 -11.50 39.93 26.26
N SER A 39 -10.52 39.94 27.19
CA SER A 39 -9.60 41.06 27.40
C SER A 39 -8.49 41.16 26.34
N ARG A 40 -8.30 40.13 25.51
CA ARG A 40 -7.28 40.08 24.45
C ARG A 40 -7.91 39.70 23.10
N ARG A 41 -8.94 40.45 22.70
CA ARG A 41 -9.76 40.22 21.49
C ARG A 41 -8.95 39.81 20.24
N LEU A 42 -7.80 40.42 19.97
CA LEU A 42 -6.96 40.06 18.81
C LEU A 42 -6.31 38.67 18.94
N LEU A 43 -5.75 38.33 20.10
CA LEU A 43 -5.13 37.02 20.33
C LEU A 43 -6.19 35.90 20.36
N ALA A 44 -7.38 36.19 20.86
CA ALA A 44 -8.51 35.26 20.83
C ALA A 44 -8.97 34.94 19.40
N ILE A 45 -9.04 35.96 18.52
CA ILE A 45 -9.39 35.78 17.10
C ILE A 45 -8.31 34.97 16.38
N VAL A 46 -7.03 35.29 16.59
CA VAL A 46 -5.92 34.54 15.97
C VAL A 46 -5.91 33.08 16.43
N ALA A 47 -6.10 32.82 17.73
CA ALA A 47 -6.20 31.46 18.26
C ALA A 47 -7.40 30.70 17.66
N ALA A 48 -8.55 31.35 17.51
CA ALA A 48 -9.73 30.76 16.90
C ALA A 48 -9.49 30.39 15.42
N VAL A 49 -8.81 31.27 14.65
CA VAL A 49 -8.47 30.99 13.25
C VAL A 49 -7.48 29.83 13.12
N ILE A 50 -6.46 29.76 14.00
CA ILE A 50 -5.50 28.65 14.00
C ILE A 50 -6.20 27.32 14.30
N VAL A 51 -7.10 27.31 15.28
CA VAL A 51 -7.87 26.09 15.62
C VAL A 51 -8.78 25.67 14.47
N LEU A 52 -9.42 26.63 13.79
CA LEU A 52 -10.29 26.36 12.65
C LEU A 52 -9.50 25.86 11.43
N PHE A 53 -8.31 26.41 11.20
CA PHE A 53 -7.39 25.96 10.14
C PHE A 53 -6.83 24.56 10.41
N ALA A 54 -6.36 24.29 11.64
CA ALA A 54 -5.87 22.97 12.04
C ALA A 54 -6.99 21.92 11.99
N GLY A 55 -8.20 22.28 12.43
CA GLY A 55 -9.39 21.44 12.31
C GLY A 55 -9.76 21.12 10.86
N SER A 56 -9.62 22.09 9.96
CA SER A 56 -9.84 21.89 8.52
C SER A 56 -8.82 20.94 7.89
N LEU A 57 -7.53 21.05 8.24
CA LEU A 57 -6.50 20.13 7.75
C LEU A 57 -6.73 18.68 8.20
N VAL A 58 -7.05 18.48 9.48
CA VAL A 58 -7.31 17.14 10.03
C VAL A 58 -8.64 16.58 9.52
N GLY A 59 -9.69 17.41 9.47
CA GLY A 59 -11.00 17.04 8.96
C GLY A 59 -10.97 16.72 7.46
N GLY A 60 -10.22 17.49 6.67
CA GLY A 60 -10.01 17.25 5.25
C GLY A 60 -9.26 15.95 4.98
N TYR A 61 -8.19 15.67 5.74
CA TYR A 61 -7.47 14.39 5.64
C TYR A 61 -8.37 13.19 5.97
N TRP A 62 -9.16 13.29 7.05
CA TRP A 62 -10.06 12.21 7.45
C TRP A 62 -11.24 12.02 6.47
N LEU A 63 -11.73 13.12 5.87
CA LEU A 63 -12.78 13.08 4.86
C LEU A 63 -12.30 12.49 3.53
N ALA A 64 -11.09 12.84 3.08
CA ALA A 64 -10.47 12.26 1.89
C ALA A 64 -10.28 10.75 2.05
N GLN A 65 -9.79 10.30 3.22
CA GLN A 65 -9.59 8.89 3.52
C GLN A 65 -10.91 8.10 3.52
N LYS A 66 -12.01 8.72 3.98
CA LYS A 66 -13.34 8.09 4.03
C LYS A 66 -14.03 8.01 2.67
N LEU A 67 -13.74 8.94 1.76
CA LEU A 67 -14.26 8.93 0.39
C LEU A 67 -13.51 7.90 -0.48
N ASP A 68 -12.18 7.87 -0.40
CA ASP A 68 -11.35 6.92 -1.15
C ASP A 68 -11.70 5.45 -0.83
N SER A 69 -11.94 5.16 0.45
CA SER A 69 -12.36 3.81 0.89
C SER A 69 -13.74 3.42 0.36
N ARG A 70 -14.66 4.38 0.16
CA ARG A 70 -16.02 4.12 -0.34
C ARG A 70 -16.06 3.88 -1.84
N ASP A 71 -15.21 4.58 -2.60
CA ASP A 71 -15.13 4.39 -4.05
C ASP A 71 -14.45 3.06 -4.39
N GLY A 72 -13.41 2.65 -3.65
CA GLY A 72 -12.82 1.32 -3.77
C GLY A 72 -13.82 0.18 -3.52
N ASP A 73 -14.58 0.26 -2.43
CA ASP A 73 -15.59 -0.76 -2.09
C ASP A 73 -16.72 -0.86 -3.13
N ARG A 74 -17.10 0.27 -3.74
CA ARG A 74 -18.10 0.30 -4.82
C ARG A 74 -17.57 -0.35 -6.10
N ILE A 75 -16.36 0.02 -6.53
CA ILE A 75 -15.74 -0.54 -7.73
C ILE A 75 -15.54 -2.06 -7.58
N VAL A 76 -15.10 -2.52 -6.40
CA VAL A 76 -14.93 -3.96 -6.12
C VAL A 76 -16.27 -4.69 -6.16
N ARG A 77 -17.34 -4.10 -5.60
CA ARG A 77 -18.69 -4.69 -5.66
C ARG A 77 -19.25 -4.72 -7.07
N ASP A 78 -19.13 -3.64 -7.84
CA ASP A 78 -19.58 -3.59 -9.23
C ASP A 78 -18.82 -4.62 -10.08
N THR A 79 -17.50 -4.75 -9.87
CA THR A 79 -16.68 -5.77 -10.55
C THR A 79 -17.11 -7.20 -10.18
N LEU A 80 -17.34 -7.47 -8.89
CA LEU A 80 -17.82 -8.77 -8.42
C LEU A 80 -19.22 -9.10 -8.94
N GLU A 81 -20.11 -8.11 -9.01
CA GLU A 81 -21.45 -8.26 -9.56
C GLU A 81 -21.42 -8.51 -11.06
N ASP A 82 -20.57 -7.81 -11.82
CA ASP A 82 -20.39 -8.05 -13.26
C ASP A 82 -19.79 -9.43 -13.53
N MET A 83 -18.81 -9.86 -12.73
CA MET A 83 -18.27 -11.23 -12.81
C MET A 83 -19.34 -12.28 -12.46
N ARG A 84 -20.15 -12.03 -11.43
CA ARG A 84 -21.24 -12.93 -11.03
C ARG A 84 -22.36 -12.96 -12.06
N ARG A 85 -22.69 -11.84 -12.69
CA ARG A 85 -23.67 -11.73 -13.77
C ARG A 85 -23.16 -12.47 -15.02
N GLY A 86 -21.88 -12.32 -15.35
CA GLY A 86 -21.21 -13.10 -16.40
C GLY A 86 -21.12 -14.60 -16.10
N ALA A 87 -21.02 -14.99 -14.83
CA ALA A 87 -21.02 -16.40 -14.41
C ALA A 87 -22.43 -17.03 -14.40
N GLN A 88 -23.49 -16.23 -14.21
CA GLN A 88 -24.88 -16.69 -14.20
C GLN A 88 -25.51 -16.72 -15.60
N SER A 89 -25.01 -15.91 -16.55
CA SER A 89 -25.24 -16.14 -17.97
C SER A 89 -24.43 -17.36 -18.39
N GLY A 90 -25.03 -18.55 -18.38
CA GLY A 90 -24.43 -19.83 -18.78
C GLY A 90 -23.95 -19.94 -20.24
N ALA A 91 -23.66 -18.82 -20.88
CA ALA A 91 -22.90 -18.73 -22.12
C ALA A 91 -21.77 -17.75 -21.87
N VAL A 92 -20.62 -18.26 -21.41
CA VAL A 92 -19.34 -17.61 -21.69
C VAL A 92 -19.30 -17.54 -23.22
N PRO A 93 -19.38 -16.37 -23.90
CA PRO A 93 -18.87 -16.35 -25.25
C PRO A 93 -17.43 -16.81 -25.08
N GLU A 94 -17.05 -17.93 -25.71
CA GLU A 94 -15.64 -18.27 -25.85
C GLU A 94 -14.99 -17.02 -26.42
N THR A 95 -14.42 -16.19 -25.55
CA THR A 95 -13.48 -15.18 -25.95
C THR A 95 -12.27 -16.02 -26.30
N ARG A 96 -12.34 -16.56 -27.52
CA ARG A 96 -11.23 -17.12 -28.24
C ARG A 96 -10.29 -15.94 -28.37
N TYR A 97 -9.45 -15.76 -27.34
CA TYR A 97 -8.31 -14.87 -27.41
C TYR A 97 -7.66 -15.20 -28.74
N ALA A 98 -7.54 -14.20 -29.62
CA ALA A 98 -6.84 -14.37 -30.87
C ALA A 98 -5.50 -15.01 -30.51
N ARG A 99 -5.30 -16.24 -30.97
CA ARG A 99 -4.02 -16.89 -30.78
C ARG A 99 -3.00 -16.01 -31.50
N ILE A 100 -1.76 -15.93 -31.03
CA ILE A 100 -0.75 -15.07 -31.67
C ILE A 100 -0.62 -15.41 -33.18
N GLU A 101 -0.96 -16.64 -33.54
CA GLU A 101 -1.01 -17.22 -34.89
C GLU A 101 -2.21 -16.75 -35.76
N ASP A 102 -3.23 -16.14 -35.15
CA ASP A 102 -4.46 -15.67 -35.80
C ASP A 102 -4.38 -14.18 -36.23
N LEU A 103 -3.29 -13.47 -35.89
CA LEU A 103 -3.08 -12.06 -36.25
C LEU A 103 -2.50 -11.94 -37.68
N PRO A 104 -3.09 -11.10 -38.55
CA PRO A 104 -2.75 -11.06 -39.99
C PRO A 104 -1.34 -10.55 -40.31
N GLU A 105 -0.68 -9.86 -39.37
CA GLU A 105 0.65 -9.28 -39.57
C GLU A 105 1.80 -10.04 -38.87
N PHE A 106 1.50 -11.10 -38.11
CA PHE A 106 2.53 -11.87 -37.41
C PHE A 106 3.02 -13.05 -38.26
N PRO A 107 4.34 -13.34 -38.28
CA PRO A 107 4.84 -14.54 -38.93
C PRO A 107 4.26 -15.78 -38.26
N LYS A 108 3.55 -16.61 -39.03
CA LYS A 108 3.03 -17.90 -38.56
C LYS A 108 4.22 -18.84 -38.34
N TYR A 109 4.52 -19.13 -37.08
CA TYR A 109 5.48 -20.18 -36.74
C TYR A 109 4.77 -21.52 -36.93
N SER A 110 5.14 -22.28 -37.98
CA SER A 110 4.79 -23.69 -38.01
C SER A 110 5.66 -24.39 -36.98
N GLU A 111 5.01 -25.05 -36.02
CA GLU A 111 5.68 -26.11 -35.27
C GLU A 111 6.22 -27.11 -36.31
N ALA A 112 7.54 -27.26 -36.34
CA ALA A 112 8.17 -28.20 -37.25
C ALA A 112 7.57 -29.59 -37.00
N GLU A 113 7.13 -30.26 -38.07
CA GLU A 113 6.50 -31.58 -37.96
C GLU A 113 7.35 -32.54 -37.10
N PRO A 114 6.74 -33.22 -36.11
CA PRO A 114 7.47 -34.16 -35.28
C PRO A 114 7.99 -35.30 -36.15
N GLY A 115 9.31 -35.35 -36.34
CA GLY A 115 9.99 -36.43 -37.08
C GLY A 115 10.85 -36.01 -38.27
N LYS A 116 10.86 -34.73 -38.68
CA LYS A 116 11.89 -34.25 -39.62
C LYS A 116 13.07 -33.68 -38.82
N PRO A 117 14.28 -34.26 -38.91
CA PRO A 117 15.45 -33.65 -38.28
C PRO A 117 15.59 -32.25 -38.86
N ARG A 118 15.50 -31.24 -37.99
CA ARG A 118 15.86 -29.87 -38.36
C ARG A 118 17.26 -29.95 -38.96
N ALA A 119 17.50 -29.26 -40.08
CA ALA A 119 18.78 -28.62 -40.24
C ALA A 119 18.85 -27.62 -39.10
N THR A 120 19.29 -28.09 -37.93
CA THR A 120 19.91 -27.22 -36.95
C THR A 120 20.86 -26.38 -37.78
N LEU A 121 20.70 -25.07 -37.78
CA LEU A 121 21.90 -24.26 -37.74
C LEU A 121 22.69 -24.95 -36.64
N GLU A 122 23.72 -25.71 -37.02
CA GLU A 122 24.71 -26.12 -36.06
C GLU A 122 25.07 -24.79 -35.42
N GLU A 123 24.57 -24.55 -34.22
CA GLU A 123 25.23 -23.69 -33.30
C GLU A 123 26.56 -24.40 -33.13
N ARG A 124 27.47 -24.08 -34.06
CA ARG A 124 28.82 -24.55 -34.09
C ARG A 124 29.29 -24.13 -32.73
N ALA A 125 29.30 -25.10 -31.80
CA ALA A 125 29.51 -24.85 -30.40
C ALA A 125 30.79 -24.05 -30.35
N ARG A 126 30.67 -22.72 -30.20
CA ARG A 126 31.84 -21.90 -29.99
C ARG A 126 32.35 -22.46 -28.68
N PRO A 127 33.58 -22.98 -28.62
CA PRO A 127 34.09 -23.49 -27.36
C PRO A 127 33.95 -22.33 -26.38
N ALA A 128 33.00 -22.47 -25.46
CA ALA A 128 32.77 -21.48 -24.43
C ALA A 128 34.11 -21.38 -23.71
N LYS A 129 34.66 -20.17 -23.61
CA LYS A 129 35.94 -19.98 -22.93
C LYS A 129 35.79 -20.65 -21.54
N PRO A 130 36.80 -21.36 -21.01
CA PRO A 130 36.68 -22.10 -19.74
C PRO A 130 36.10 -21.25 -18.60
N GLN A 131 36.34 -19.94 -18.62
CA GLN A 131 35.80 -18.96 -17.69
C GLN A 131 34.27 -18.76 -17.78
N GLN A 132 33.66 -18.88 -18.96
CA GLN A 132 32.21 -18.83 -19.15
C GLN A 132 31.53 -20.10 -18.64
N VAL A 133 32.15 -21.27 -18.83
CA VAL A 133 31.62 -22.55 -18.31
C VAL A 133 31.69 -22.58 -16.79
N ALA A 134 32.79 -22.12 -16.20
CA ALA A 134 32.92 -21.99 -14.75
C ALA A 134 31.95 -20.96 -14.16
N ALA A 135 31.77 -19.81 -14.83
CA ALA A 135 30.79 -18.80 -14.42
C ALA A 135 29.35 -19.34 -14.48
N ALA A 136 29.00 -20.10 -15.52
CA ALA A 136 27.70 -20.73 -15.66
C ALA A 136 27.44 -21.81 -14.59
N ALA A 137 28.41 -22.68 -14.31
CA ALA A 137 28.29 -23.68 -13.25
C ALA A 137 28.18 -23.05 -11.85
N THR A 138 28.90 -21.95 -11.62
CA THR A 138 28.78 -21.18 -10.36
C THR A 138 27.42 -20.48 -10.27
N ALA A 139 26.93 -19.94 -11.39
CA ALA A 139 25.59 -19.35 -11.48
C ALA A 139 24.50 -20.39 -11.22
N GLU A 140 24.71 -21.64 -11.67
CA GLU A 140 23.80 -22.76 -11.43
C GLU A 140 23.61 -23.08 -9.94
N GLN A 141 24.67 -22.89 -9.15
CA GLN A 141 24.60 -23.00 -7.69
C GLN A 141 24.05 -21.72 -7.04
N ALA A 142 24.37 -20.55 -7.61
CA ALA A 142 23.95 -19.27 -7.07
C ALA A 142 22.42 -19.11 -7.10
N TRP A 143 21.73 -19.48 -8.19
CA TRP A 143 20.27 -19.36 -8.25
C TRP A 143 19.59 -20.23 -7.19
N ARG A 144 20.09 -21.46 -6.93
CA ARG A 144 19.55 -22.31 -5.84
C ARG A 144 19.87 -21.76 -4.46
N ARG A 145 21.08 -21.24 -4.26
CA ARG A 145 21.53 -20.70 -2.97
C ARG A 145 20.78 -19.44 -2.56
N TYR A 146 20.44 -18.59 -3.54
CA TYR A 146 19.79 -17.30 -3.30
C TYR A 146 18.28 -17.30 -3.55
N ALA A 147 17.71 -18.38 -4.10
CA ALA A 147 16.27 -18.57 -4.26
C ALA A 147 15.54 -18.30 -2.93
N VAL A 148 14.39 -17.64 -3.03
CA VAL A 148 13.51 -17.50 -1.88
C VAL A 148 12.68 -18.78 -1.75
N PRO A 149 12.61 -19.40 -0.55
CA PRO A 149 11.80 -20.59 -0.37
C PRO A 149 10.34 -20.24 -0.60
N PHE A 150 9.68 -20.98 -1.49
CA PHE A 150 8.23 -20.92 -1.64
C PHE A 150 7.59 -22.14 -0.99
N ARG A 151 6.36 -21.98 -0.51
CA ARG A 151 5.55 -23.10 -0.04
C ARG A 151 5.00 -23.82 -1.26
N ASP A 152 5.31 -25.11 -1.39
CA ASP A 152 4.58 -25.97 -2.31
C ASP A 152 3.12 -26.03 -1.87
N LEU A 153 2.21 -25.62 -2.75
CA LEU A 153 0.78 -25.51 -2.49
C LEU A 153 0.01 -26.77 -2.93
N ASN A 154 0.70 -27.91 -3.08
CA ASN A 154 0.10 -29.19 -3.47
C ASN A 154 -0.68 -29.08 -4.80
N SER A 155 0.04 -28.83 -5.90
CA SER A 155 -0.49 -28.85 -7.27
C SER A 155 -1.41 -27.68 -7.66
N LYS A 156 -1.36 -26.56 -6.93
CA LYS A 156 -1.98 -25.30 -7.40
C LYS A 156 -1.08 -24.64 -8.47
N PRO A 157 -1.66 -23.95 -9.46
CA PRO A 157 -0.89 -23.11 -10.38
C PRO A 157 -0.04 -22.10 -9.58
N LEU A 158 1.23 -22.01 -9.95
CA LEU A 158 2.20 -21.09 -9.35
C LEU A 158 2.44 -19.92 -10.30
N VAL A 159 2.55 -18.72 -9.73
CA VAL A 159 2.87 -17.49 -10.46
C VAL A 159 4.10 -16.87 -9.84
N ALA A 160 5.08 -16.52 -10.67
CA ALA A 160 6.22 -15.71 -10.29
C ALA A 160 6.04 -14.29 -10.81
N ILE A 161 6.32 -13.30 -9.98
CA ILE A 161 6.25 -11.88 -10.35
C ILE A 161 7.66 -11.30 -10.24
N VAL A 162 8.16 -10.80 -11.36
CA VAL A 162 9.45 -10.10 -11.46
C VAL A 162 9.19 -8.63 -11.69
N ILE A 163 9.81 -7.77 -10.89
CA ILE A 163 9.81 -6.32 -11.07
C ILE A 163 11.18 -5.93 -11.64
N ASP A 164 11.19 -5.48 -12.88
CA ASP A 164 12.38 -5.01 -13.59
C ASP A 164 12.71 -3.54 -13.32
N ASP A 165 13.87 -3.10 -13.81
CA ASP A 165 14.37 -1.71 -13.72
C ASP A 165 14.47 -1.14 -12.29
N VAL A 166 14.64 -2.01 -11.31
CA VAL A 166 14.79 -1.59 -9.91
C VAL A 166 16.17 -0.96 -9.73
N GLY A 167 16.19 0.18 -9.05
CA GLY A 167 17.41 0.81 -8.54
C GLY A 167 17.67 2.23 -9.05
N LEU A 168 17.19 2.60 -10.25
CA LEU A 168 17.43 3.93 -10.81
C LEU A 168 16.65 5.03 -10.09
N ASP A 169 15.32 4.86 -9.96
CA ASP A 169 14.48 5.74 -9.16
C ASP A 169 14.36 5.17 -7.75
N ARG A 170 15.08 5.75 -6.78
CA ARG A 170 15.11 5.25 -5.40
C ARG A 170 13.71 5.25 -4.75
N LEU A 171 12.86 6.23 -5.06
CA LEU A 171 11.55 6.34 -4.43
C LEU A 171 10.59 5.27 -4.98
N ARG A 172 10.59 5.06 -6.29
CA ARG A 172 9.78 4.00 -6.93
C ARG A 172 10.30 2.62 -6.58
N SER A 173 11.60 2.43 -6.60
CA SER A 173 12.24 1.17 -6.21
C SER A 173 11.91 0.83 -4.75
N LYS A 174 11.89 1.84 -3.87
CA LYS A 174 11.43 1.68 -2.48
C LYS A 174 10.02 1.15 -2.35
N ARG A 175 9.09 1.68 -3.15
CA ARG A 175 7.72 1.17 -3.16
C ARG A 175 7.66 -0.28 -3.66
N ALA A 176 8.49 -0.64 -4.64
CA ALA A 176 8.54 -2.00 -5.18
C ALA A 176 8.97 -3.02 -4.11
N TRP A 177 10.07 -2.78 -3.40
CA TRP A 177 10.50 -3.70 -2.33
C TRP A 177 9.74 -3.49 -1.02
N GLU A 178 8.76 -2.59 -0.94
CA GLU A 178 7.83 -2.49 0.19
C GLU A 178 6.56 -3.33 -0.02
N LEU A 179 6.39 -3.91 -1.22
CA LEU A 179 5.27 -4.79 -1.52
C LEU A 179 5.27 -6.03 -0.62
N PRO A 180 4.07 -6.51 -0.23
CA PRO A 180 3.96 -7.65 0.67
C PRO A 180 4.33 -8.96 -0.04
N GLY A 181 4.95 -9.86 0.71
CA GLY A 181 5.27 -11.21 0.25
C GLY A 181 6.59 -11.31 -0.54
N PRO A 182 7.02 -12.55 -0.86
CA PRO A 182 8.21 -12.78 -1.64
C PRO A 182 7.97 -12.37 -3.09
N MET A 183 8.80 -11.47 -3.59
CA MET A 183 8.77 -10.99 -4.98
C MET A 183 10.19 -11.00 -5.50
N THR A 184 10.34 -11.08 -6.83
CA THR A 184 11.64 -11.05 -7.47
C THR A 184 11.95 -9.64 -7.97
N MET A 185 13.06 -9.08 -7.49
CA MET A 185 13.50 -7.71 -7.82
C MET A 185 14.72 -7.79 -8.74
N ALA A 186 14.57 -7.34 -9.99
CA ALA A 186 15.68 -7.31 -10.94
C ALA A 186 16.35 -5.93 -10.92
N PHE A 187 17.57 -5.90 -10.39
CA PHE A 187 18.33 -4.67 -10.18
C PHE A 187 19.22 -4.36 -11.37
N LEU A 188 19.22 -3.10 -11.79
CA LEU A 188 20.17 -2.58 -12.76
C LEU A 188 21.59 -2.48 -12.14
N PRO A 189 22.64 -3.02 -12.79
CA PRO A 189 24.00 -3.05 -12.23
C PRO A 189 24.60 -1.66 -11.99
N TYR A 190 24.12 -0.65 -12.72
CA TYR A 190 24.60 0.74 -12.63
C TYR A 190 23.69 1.64 -11.79
N ALA A 191 22.73 1.07 -11.05
CA ALA A 191 21.93 1.80 -10.09
C ALA A 191 22.81 2.42 -8.98
N LYS A 192 22.49 3.65 -8.57
CA LYS A 192 23.17 4.31 -7.45
C LYS A 192 22.83 3.60 -6.14
N ASP A 193 23.79 3.52 -5.22
CA ASP A 193 23.59 2.92 -3.89
C ASP A 193 23.04 1.47 -3.93
N LEU A 194 23.33 0.73 -5.00
CA LEU A 194 22.78 -0.60 -5.26
C LEU A 194 22.94 -1.56 -4.08
N GLY A 195 24.10 -1.56 -3.42
CA GLY A 195 24.35 -2.43 -2.27
C GLY A 195 23.46 -2.13 -1.06
N GLU A 196 23.01 -0.89 -0.87
CA GLU A 196 22.04 -0.55 0.17
C GLU A 196 20.64 -1.00 -0.24
N GLN A 197 20.24 -0.69 -1.48
CA GLN A 197 18.92 -1.04 -2.01
C GLN A 197 18.70 -2.56 -2.06
N ALA A 198 19.68 -3.32 -2.55
CA ALA A 198 19.65 -4.78 -2.61
C ALA A 198 19.56 -5.41 -1.22
N ARG A 199 20.31 -4.89 -0.24
CA ARG A 199 20.22 -5.35 1.16
C ARG A 199 18.85 -5.06 1.76
N ALA A 200 18.29 -3.87 1.51
CA ALA A 200 16.97 -3.50 1.99
C ALA A 200 15.86 -4.40 1.40
N ALA A 201 15.91 -4.68 0.10
CA ALA A 201 14.98 -5.58 -0.56
C ALA A 201 15.14 -7.02 -0.05
N ARG A 202 16.36 -7.53 0.09
CA ARG A 202 16.61 -8.88 0.63
C ARG A 202 16.16 -9.02 2.08
N ALA A 203 16.38 -8.00 2.92
CA ALA A 203 15.94 -7.99 4.31
C ALA A 203 14.41 -8.08 4.45
N ARG A 204 13.66 -7.69 3.42
CA ARG A 204 12.21 -7.85 3.34
C ARG A 204 11.74 -9.20 2.79
N GLY A 205 12.67 -10.10 2.45
CA GLY A 205 12.36 -11.44 1.96
C GLY A 205 12.16 -11.54 0.46
N HIS A 206 12.60 -10.52 -0.31
CA HIS A 206 12.56 -10.57 -1.76
C HIS A 206 13.74 -11.37 -2.35
N GLU A 207 13.46 -11.98 -3.50
CA GLU A 207 14.48 -12.60 -4.36
C GLU A 207 15.14 -11.50 -5.19
N LEU A 208 16.43 -11.65 -5.46
CA LEU A 208 17.21 -10.66 -6.21
C LEU A 208 17.70 -11.25 -7.52
N MET A 209 17.52 -10.50 -8.60
CA MET A 209 18.05 -10.80 -9.92
C MET A 209 18.85 -9.62 -10.47
N LEU A 210 19.67 -9.88 -11.48
CA LEU A 210 20.39 -8.87 -12.22
C LEU A 210 19.61 -8.52 -13.49
N HIS A 211 19.26 -7.25 -13.67
CA HIS A 211 18.68 -6.75 -14.91
C HIS A 211 19.81 -6.26 -15.82
N LEU A 212 20.26 -7.11 -16.76
CA LEU A 212 21.32 -6.77 -17.71
C LEU A 212 20.72 -6.19 -19.00
N PRO A 213 21.06 -4.95 -19.37
CA PRO A 213 20.67 -4.41 -20.67
C PRO A 213 21.33 -5.20 -21.79
N MET A 214 20.55 -5.53 -22.81
CA MET A 214 21.03 -6.11 -24.06
C MET A 214 20.96 -5.06 -25.17
N GLN A 215 21.76 -5.24 -26.22
CA GLN A 215 21.70 -4.36 -27.38
C GLN A 215 20.30 -4.44 -28.03
N PRO A 216 19.59 -3.33 -28.24
CA PRO A 216 18.34 -3.35 -28.98
C PRO A 216 18.66 -3.58 -30.47
N ASN A 217 17.90 -4.45 -31.13
CA ASN A 217 17.92 -4.56 -32.58
C ASN A 217 17.21 -3.32 -33.13
N GLY A 218 17.98 -2.30 -33.52
CA GLY A 218 17.44 -1.10 -34.15
C GLY A 218 16.88 -1.44 -35.54
N SER A 219 15.60 -1.14 -35.74
CA SER A 219 14.97 -0.97 -37.06
C SER A 219 15.20 0.44 -37.59
#